data_AF-A0A933VLT5-F1
#
_entry.id   AF-A0A933VLT5-F1
#
_cell.length_a   1.000
_cell.length_b   1.000
_cell.length_c   1.000
_cell.angle_alpha   90.00
_cell.angle_beta   90.00
_cell.angle_gamma   90.00
#
_symmetry.space_group_name_H-M   'P 1'
#
loop_
_entity.id
_entity.type
_entity.pdbx_description
1 polymer ?
#
loop_
_entity_poly.entity_id
_entity_poly.type
_entity_poly.pdbx_seq_one_letter_code
_entity_poly.pdbx_strand_id
1 'polypeptide(L)'
;MPPLTEADKKILSRLNTPQKIQDFLDSLPQNHEKNGETCMSPSRVLKEKKAHCIEGAMLAATALWLSGEKPLIMSFKVSRGDEDHIVALYKKNGYWGAISKTNHAVLRFRDPIYRTTRELALSYFHEYFLGNGKKNNEGLYSPDKHEALWHEVD
;
A
#
# COMPACT_ATOMS: atom_id res chain seq x y z
N MET A 1 -2.23 12.61 15.47
CA MET A 1 -3.07 11.52 14.91
C MET A 1 -3.75 10.82 16.07
N PRO A 2 -5.09 10.60 16.10
CA PRO A 2 -5.69 9.87 17.22
C PRO A 2 -5.15 8.43 17.25
N PRO A 3 -4.83 7.88 18.44
CA PRO A 3 -4.27 6.54 18.57
C PRO A 3 -5.30 5.46 18.19
N LEU A 4 -4.82 4.26 17.86
CA LEU A 4 -5.67 3.08 17.68
C LEU A 4 -6.46 2.77 18.96
N THR A 5 -7.79 2.73 18.83
CA THR A 5 -8.66 2.30 19.94
C THR A 5 -8.64 0.78 20.10
N GLU A 6 -9.08 0.27 21.26
CA GLU A 6 -9.24 -1.19 21.45
C GLU A 6 -10.26 -1.80 20.47
N ALA A 7 -11.26 -1.04 20.05
CA ALA A 7 -12.20 -1.46 19.01
C ALA A 7 -11.49 -1.59 17.65
N ASP A 8 -10.63 -0.62 17.28
CA ASP A 8 -9.85 -0.67 16.05
C ASP A 8 -8.91 -1.88 16.04
N LYS A 9 -8.18 -2.10 17.14
CA LYS A 9 -7.28 -3.26 17.31
C LYS A 9 -8.03 -4.59 17.15
N LYS A 10 -9.25 -4.69 17.68
CA LYS A 10 -10.10 -5.90 17.55
C LYS A 10 -10.56 -6.14 16.12
N ILE A 11 -10.79 -5.08 15.33
CA ILE A 11 -11.12 -5.22 13.90
C ILE A 11 -9.87 -5.64 13.13
N LEU A 12 -8.75 -4.92 13.32
CA LEU A 12 -7.51 -5.17 12.59
C LEU A 12 -6.90 -6.55 12.91
N SER A 13 -7.02 -7.04 14.15
CA SER A 13 -6.54 -8.38 14.52
C SER A 13 -7.31 -9.52 13.84
N ARG A 14 -8.50 -9.25 13.29
CA ARG A 14 -9.24 -10.22 12.45
C ARG A 14 -8.73 -10.23 11.01
N LEU A 15 -8.08 -9.16 10.56
CA LEU A 15 -7.42 -9.02 9.27
C LEU A 15 -6.01 -9.63 9.32
N ASN A 16 -5.93 -10.89 9.77
CA ASN A 16 -4.66 -11.53 10.14
C ASN A 16 -3.96 -12.28 9.01
N THR A 17 -4.39 -12.08 7.76
CA THR A 17 -3.72 -12.59 6.58
C THR A 17 -3.70 -11.53 5.49
N PRO A 18 -2.69 -11.52 4.60
CA PRO A 18 -2.64 -10.59 3.48
C PRO A 18 -3.92 -10.60 2.63
N GLN A 19 -4.50 -11.78 2.39
CA GLN A 19 -5.76 -11.93 1.66
C GLN A 19 -6.92 -11.26 2.39
N LYS A 20 -7.11 -11.49 3.69
CA LYS A 20 -8.19 -10.84 4.45
C LYS A 20 -8.06 -9.32 4.47
N ILE A 21 -6.83 -8.82 4.55
CA ILE A 21 -6.56 -7.38 4.47
C ILE A 21 -6.93 -6.85 3.09
N GLN A 22 -6.51 -7.53 2.02
CA GLN A 22 -6.85 -7.14 0.65
C GLN A 22 -8.37 -7.18 0.43
N ASP A 23 -9.06 -8.23 0.84
CA ASP A 23 -10.53 -8.36 0.72
C ASP A 23 -11.23 -7.21 1.45
N PHE A 24 -10.73 -6.83 2.64
CA PHE A 24 -11.24 -5.69 3.37
C PHE A 24 -11.03 -4.38 2.60
N LEU A 25 -9.83 -4.12 2.08
CA LEU A 25 -9.54 -2.92 1.30
C LEU A 25 -10.34 -2.85 -0.01
N ASP A 26 -10.54 -3.98 -0.68
CA ASP A 26 -11.34 -4.08 -1.91
C ASP A 26 -12.82 -3.78 -1.64
N SER A 27 -13.30 -4.01 -0.41
CA SER A 27 -14.66 -3.63 0.00
C SER A 27 -14.83 -2.12 0.24
N LEU A 28 -13.72 -1.37 0.39
CA LEU A 28 -13.77 0.06 0.66
C LEU A 28 -13.92 0.86 -0.65
N PRO A 29 -14.90 1.78 -0.75
CA PRO A 29 -14.92 2.75 -1.82
C PRO A 29 -13.65 3.61 -1.82
N GLN A 30 -13.26 4.07 -3.02
CA GLN A 30 -12.15 5.02 -3.15
C GLN A 30 -12.50 6.34 -2.47
N ASN A 31 -11.54 6.86 -1.72
CA ASN A 31 -11.63 8.22 -1.22
C ASN A 31 -11.28 9.21 -2.34
N HIS A 32 -12.27 9.94 -2.83
CA HIS A 32 -12.12 10.96 -3.88
C HIS A 32 -11.88 12.38 -3.34
N GLU A 33 -11.53 12.50 -2.05
CA GLU A 33 -11.14 13.78 -1.44
C GLU A 33 -12.15 14.94 -1.66
N LYS A 34 -13.45 14.60 -1.70
CA LYS A 34 -14.54 15.55 -2.03
C LYS A 34 -14.59 16.79 -1.14
N ASN A 35 -13.96 16.74 0.04
CA ASN A 35 -13.92 17.81 1.04
C ASN A 35 -12.49 18.35 1.25
N GLY A 36 -11.59 18.17 0.29
CA GLY A 36 -10.17 18.54 0.38
C GLY A 36 -9.26 17.35 0.64
N GLU A 37 -7.95 17.62 0.55
CA GLU A 37 -6.87 16.64 0.72
C GLU A 37 -6.97 15.91 2.07
N THR A 38 -6.67 14.61 2.04
CA THR A 38 -6.75 13.71 3.18
C THR A 38 -5.50 12.85 3.33
N CYS A 39 -5.24 12.46 4.59
CA CYS A 39 -4.31 11.41 4.95
C CYS A 39 -4.86 10.76 6.23
N MET A 40 -5.92 9.96 6.08
CA MET A 40 -6.62 9.33 7.19
C MET A 40 -5.75 8.25 7.84
N SER A 41 -5.68 8.30 9.18
CA SER A 41 -5.10 7.21 9.96
C SER A 41 -5.89 5.91 9.80
N PRO A 42 -5.30 4.74 10.13
CA PRO A 42 -6.02 3.46 10.10
C PRO A 42 -7.36 3.50 10.85
N SER A 43 -7.39 4.09 12.05
CA SER A 43 -8.62 4.27 12.84
C SER A 43 -9.66 5.13 12.09
N ARG A 44 -9.23 6.20 11.42
CA ARG A 44 -10.13 7.05 10.64
C ARG A 44 -10.63 6.35 9.37
N VAL A 45 -9.81 5.53 8.71
CA VAL A 45 -10.26 4.67 7.59
C VAL A 45 -11.34 3.70 8.04
N LEU A 46 -11.17 3.04 9.20
CA LEU A 46 -12.18 2.13 9.77
C LEU A 46 -13.51 2.84 10.05
N LYS A 47 -13.45 4.09 10.50
CA LYS A 47 -14.63 4.92 10.78
C LYS A 47 -15.32 5.41 9.50
N GLU A 48 -14.55 5.98 8.57
CA GLU A 48 -15.06 6.61 7.34
C GLU A 48 -15.39 5.60 6.24
N LYS A 49 -14.89 4.37 6.36
CA LYS A 49 -15.12 3.25 5.44
C LYS A 49 -14.82 3.60 3.98
N LYS A 50 -13.72 4.31 3.75
CA LYS A 50 -13.17 4.65 2.42
C LYS A 50 -11.68 4.89 2.55
N ALA A 51 -10.94 4.72 1.47
CA ALA A 51 -9.49 4.97 1.46
C ALA A 51 -8.97 5.24 0.04
N HIS A 52 -7.93 6.07 -0.08
CA HIS A 52 -7.03 6.05 -1.24
C HIS A 52 -5.77 5.20 -0.96
N CYS A 53 -4.80 5.17 -1.88
CA CYS A 53 -3.67 4.22 -1.85
C CYS A 53 -2.86 4.28 -0.54
N ILE A 54 -2.38 5.46 -0.12
CA ILE A 54 -1.60 5.62 1.11
C ILE A 54 -2.41 5.28 2.37
N GLU A 55 -3.67 5.70 2.45
CA GLU A 55 -4.55 5.40 3.59
C GLU A 55 -4.79 3.88 3.71
N GLY A 56 -5.00 3.21 2.59
CA GLY A 56 -5.11 1.76 2.53
C GLY A 56 -3.81 1.04 2.90
N ALA A 57 -2.67 1.53 2.41
CA ALA A 57 -1.35 0.98 2.73
C ALA A 57 -1.02 1.11 4.22
N MET A 58 -1.32 2.26 4.84
CA MET A 58 -1.13 2.45 6.29
C MET A 58 -2.01 1.50 7.11
N LEU A 59 -3.28 1.32 6.72
CA LEU A 59 -4.17 0.37 7.38
C LEU A 59 -3.65 -1.07 7.24
N ALA A 60 -3.23 -1.47 6.04
CA ALA A 60 -2.68 -2.79 5.77
C ALA A 60 -1.40 -3.05 6.56
N ALA A 61 -0.45 -2.11 6.56
CA ALA A 61 0.78 -2.19 7.33
C ALA A 61 0.50 -2.33 8.83
N THR A 62 -0.51 -1.61 9.34
CA THR A 62 -0.94 -1.72 10.74
C THR A 62 -1.55 -3.09 11.06
N ALA A 63 -2.40 -3.64 10.19
CA ALA A 63 -2.98 -4.97 10.37
C ALA A 63 -1.91 -6.09 10.34
N LEU A 64 -0.95 -5.97 9.43
CA LEU A 64 0.23 -6.85 9.35
C LEU A 64 1.05 -6.76 10.65
N TRP A 65 1.31 -5.54 11.13
CA TRP A 65 2.05 -5.33 12.37
C TRP A 65 1.37 -5.96 13.60
N LEU A 66 0.06 -5.79 13.73
CA LEU A 66 -0.72 -6.44 14.78
C LEU A 66 -0.74 -7.98 14.65
N SER A 67 -0.42 -8.50 13.47
CA SER A 67 -0.28 -9.94 13.21
C SER A 67 1.15 -10.46 13.39
N GLY A 68 2.09 -9.60 13.82
CA GLY A 68 3.49 -9.95 14.08
C GLY A 68 4.44 -9.75 12.89
N GLU A 69 3.96 -9.18 11.78
CA GLU A 69 4.78 -8.85 10.62
C GLU A 69 5.43 -7.45 10.76
N LYS A 70 6.42 -7.15 9.91
CA LYS A 70 6.97 -5.78 9.85
C LYS A 70 6.03 -4.85 9.05
N PRO A 71 5.70 -3.65 9.56
CA PRO A 71 4.84 -2.68 8.85
C PRO A 71 5.62 -1.96 7.74
N LEU A 72 5.85 -2.64 6.62
CA LEU A 72 6.64 -2.10 5.51
C LEU A 72 5.74 -1.52 4.42
N ILE A 73 6.09 -0.34 3.92
CA ILE A 73 5.42 0.33 2.81
C ILE A 73 6.42 0.57 1.69
N MET A 74 5.97 0.43 0.43
CA MET A 74 6.71 0.82 -0.77
C MET A 74 5.94 1.92 -1.49
N SER A 75 6.65 2.98 -1.87
CA SER A 75 6.12 4.11 -2.62
C SER A 75 6.72 4.15 -4.02
N PHE A 76 5.84 4.23 -5.02
CA PHE A 76 6.17 4.44 -6.41
C PHE A 76 5.83 5.90 -6.74
N LYS A 77 6.86 6.65 -7.11
CA LYS A 77 6.69 8.01 -7.61
C LYS A 77 6.57 7.99 -9.11
N VAL A 78 5.56 8.67 -9.62
CA VAL A 78 5.34 8.86 -11.06
C VAL A 78 5.61 10.30 -11.45
N SER A 79 6.02 10.48 -12.71
CA SER A 79 6.26 11.81 -13.29
C SER A 79 4.95 12.61 -13.37
N ARG A 80 5.07 13.95 -13.47
CA ARG A 80 3.93 14.90 -13.49
C ARG A 80 2.73 14.42 -14.31
N GLY A 81 1.58 14.34 -13.64
CA GLY A 81 0.27 14.08 -14.26
C GLY A 81 -0.33 12.71 -13.98
N ASP A 82 0.33 11.87 -13.16
CA ASP A 82 -0.16 10.55 -12.75
C ASP A 82 -0.19 10.42 -11.22
N GLU A 83 -0.96 9.46 -10.69
CA GLU A 83 -1.16 9.29 -9.24
C GLU A 83 -0.05 8.41 -8.62
N ASP A 84 0.65 8.94 -7.61
CA ASP A 84 1.62 8.15 -6.83
C ASP A 84 0.97 6.88 -6.27
N HIS A 85 1.67 5.74 -6.42
CA HIS A 85 1.16 4.46 -5.96
C HIS A 85 1.90 4.00 -4.71
N ILE A 86 1.15 3.55 -3.70
CA ILE A 86 1.71 3.15 -2.40
C ILE A 86 1.08 1.82 -1.99
N VAL A 87 1.94 0.86 -1.62
CA VAL A 87 1.54 -0.51 -1.28
C VAL A 87 2.15 -0.96 0.05
N ALA A 88 1.45 -1.81 0.79
CA ALA A 88 1.98 -2.47 1.99
C ALA A 88 2.64 -3.80 1.61
N LEU A 89 3.85 -4.03 2.10
CA LEU A 89 4.62 -5.24 1.80
C LEU A 89 4.39 -6.31 2.86
N TYR A 90 4.38 -7.56 2.42
CA TYR A 90 4.42 -8.71 3.33
C TYR A 90 5.38 -9.78 2.78
N LYS A 91 5.83 -10.69 3.64
CA LYS A 91 6.74 -11.76 3.26
C LYS A 91 6.20 -13.12 3.68
N LYS A 92 6.14 -14.08 2.77
CA LYS A 92 5.69 -15.45 3.05
C LYS A 92 6.66 -16.45 2.43
N ASN A 93 7.11 -17.42 3.21
CA ASN A 93 8.05 -18.47 2.77
C ASN A 93 9.32 -17.91 2.09
N GLY A 94 9.81 -16.75 2.55
CA GLY A 94 11.00 -16.10 2.00
C GLY A 94 10.77 -15.20 0.78
N TYR A 95 9.53 -15.11 0.28
CA TYR A 95 9.17 -14.30 -0.89
C TYR A 95 8.27 -13.13 -0.52
N TRP A 96 8.46 -12.01 -1.21
CA TRP A 96 7.74 -10.76 -1.05
C TRP A 96 6.45 -10.76 -1.85
N GLY A 97 5.39 -10.24 -1.25
CA GLY A 97 4.14 -9.84 -1.90
C GLY A 97 3.75 -8.42 -1.48
N ALA A 98 2.64 -7.94 -2.02
CA ALA A 98 2.13 -6.61 -1.72
C ALA A 98 0.60 -6.57 -1.66
N ILE A 99 0.09 -5.68 -0.81
CA ILE A 99 -1.32 -5.35 -0.60
C ILE A 99 -1.50 -3.90 -1.06
N SER A 100 -2.55 -3.65 -1.85
CA SER A 100 -2.76 -2.34 -2.48
C SER A 100 -4.22 -1.90 -2.40
N LYS A 101 -4.45 -0.59 -2.26
CA LYS A 101 -5.77 0.02 -2.47
C LYS A 101 -5.77 0.84 -3.76
N THR A 102 -6.55 0.39 -4.74
CA THR A 102 -6.74 1.07 -6.03
C THR A 102 -8.04 0.62 -6.69
N ASN A 103 -8.64 1.47 -7.52
CA ASN A 103 -9.80 1.12 -8.34
C ASN A 103 -9.41 0.40 -9.65
N HIS A 104 -8.13 0.39 -10.01
CA HIS A 104 -7.64 -0.28 -11.22
C HIS A 104 -7.35 -1.76 -10.91
N ALA A 105 -8.11 -2.66 -11.55
CA ALA A 105 -8.03 -4.10 -11.27
C ALA A 105 -6.64 -4.73 -11.48
N VAL A 106 -5.81 -4.13 -12.34
CA VAL A 106 -4.48 -4.63 -12.69
C VAL A 106 -3.41 -4.29 -11.62
N LEU A 107 -3.72 -3.32 -10.75
CA LEU A 107 -2.77 -2.69 -9.82
C LEU A 107 -2.92 -3.20 -8.38
N ARG A 108 -3.63 -4.32 -8.20
CA ARG A 108 -3.99 -4.86 -6.88
C ARG A 108 -2.85 -5.70 -6.28
N PHE A 109 -3.25 -6.63 -5.43
CA PHE A 109 -2.46 -7.63 -4.73
C PHE A 109 -1.37 -8.28 -5.58
N ARG A 110 -0.22 -8.53 -4.95
CA ARG A 110 0.87 -9.32 -5.52
C ARG A 110 1.14 -10.51 -4.64
N ASP A 111 1.00 -11.70 -5.22
CA ASP A 111 1.37 -12.95 -4.56
C ASP A 111 2.82 -12.94 -4.10
N PRO A 112 3.14 -13.67 -3.01
CA PRO A 112 4.48 -13.70 -2.45
C PRO A 112 5.37 -14.63 -3.28
N ILE A 113 5.76 -14.20 -4.48
CA ILE A 113 6.60 -14.97 -5.41
C ILE A 113 7.93 -14.27 -5.75
N TYR A 114 8.12 -13.04 -5.28
CA TYR A 114 9.28 -12.22 -5.60
C TYR A 114 10.38 -12.41 -4.55
N ARG A 115 11.60 -12.79 -4.95
CA ARG A 115 12.69 -13.05 -4.01
C ARG A 115 13.24 -11.75 -3.40
N THR A 116 13.21 -10.67 -4.18
CA THR A 116 13.70 -9.35 -3.76
C THR A 116 12.61 -8.29 -3.87
N THR A 117 12.72 -7.22 -3.07
CA THR A 117 11.83 -6.05 -3.18
C THR A 117 11.98 -5.36 -4.55
N ARG A 118 13.14 -5.47 -5.18
CA ARG A 118 13.37 -5.00 -6.56
C ARG A 118 12.52 -5.76 -7.57
N GLU A 119 12.49 -7.09 -7.50
CA GLU A 119 11.64 -7.91 -8.37
C GLU A 119 10.16 -7.57 -8.19
N LEU A 120 9.72 -7.39 -6.94
CA LEU A 120 8.37 -6.94 -6.65
C LEU A 120 8.09 -5.56 -7.25
N ALA A 121 9.00 -4.58 -7.08
CA ALA A 121 8.86 -3.25 -7.65
C ALA A 121 8.75 -3.29 -9.19
N LEU A 122 9.55 -4.14 -9.85
CA LEU A 122 9.46 -4.34 -11.30
C LEU A 122 8.12 -4.92 -11.77
N SER A 123 7.41 -5.66 -10.91
CA SER A 123 6.05 -6.14 -11.24
C SER A 123 5.05 -5.01 -11.46
N TYR A 124 5.30 -3.85 -10.84
CA TYR A 124 4.50 -2.64 -10.98
C TYR A 124 4.95 -1.76 -12.14
N PHE A 125 5.96 -2.17 -12.92
CA PHE A 125 6.53 -1.31 -13.97
C PHE A 125 5.52 -0.92 -15.07
N HIS A 126 4.43 -1.68 -15.23
CA HIS A 126 3.37 -1.32 -16.15
C HIS A 126 2.53 -0.11 -15.68
N GLU A 127 2.68 0.32 -14.43
CA GLU A 127 2.11 1.58 -13.91
C GLU A 127 2.83 2.82 -14.47
N TYR A 128 4.02 2.67 -15.07
CA TYR A 128 4.75 3.78 -15.71
C TYR A 128 4.26 4.10 -17.14
N PHE A 129 3.21 3.43 -17.64
CA PHE A 129 2.61 3.75 -18.93
C PHE A 129 1.47 4.74 -18.75
N LEU A 130 1.67 5.95 -19.28
CA LEU A 130 0.61 6.97 -19.37
C LEU A 130 -0.66 6.37 -20.01
N GLY A 131 -1.84 6.85 -19.63
CA GLY A 131 -3.12 6.52 -20.29
C GLY A 131 -3.17 6.84 -21.81
N ASN A 132 -2.11 7.43 -22.37
CA ASN A 132 -1.89 7.69 -23.80
C ASN A 132 -0.83 6.77 -24.46
N GLY A 133 -0.34 5.74 -23.75
CA GLY A 133 0.61 4.76 -24.29
C GLY A 133 2.07 5.23 -24.40
N LYS A 134 2.42 6.42 -23.89
CA LYS A 134 3.82 6.87 -23.85
C LYS A 134 4.52 6.44 -22.56
N LYS A 135 5.74 5.94 -22.72
CA LYS A 135 6.65 5.51 -21.65
C LYS A 135 7.25 6.74 -20.96
N ASN A 136 7.13 6.86 -19.64
CA ASN A 136 8.02 7.72 -18.88
C ASN A 136 9.25 6.87 -18.43
N ASN A 137 10.46 7.40 -18.62
CA ASN A 137 11.72 6.73 -18.26
C ASN A 137 12.23 7.19 -16.88
N GLU A 138 11.37 7.81 -16.06
CA GLU A 138 11.77 8.47 -14.81
C GLU A 138 11.17 7.83 -13.56
N GLY A 139 10.70 6.59 -13.66
CA GLY A 139 10.45 5.74 -12.49
C GLY A 139 11.75 5.52 -11.73
N LEU A 140 12.04 6.37 -10.74
CA LEU A 140 13.21 6.27 -9.89
C LEU A 140 13.08 5.04 -8.97
N TYR A 141 13.42 3.87 -9.49
CA TYR A 141 14.14 2.89 -8.69
C TYR A 141 15.62 3.29 -8.73
N SER A 142 16.12 3.89 -7.65
CA SER A 142 17.55 4.22 -7.48
C SER A 142 18.20 3.10 -6.65
N PRO A 143 18.96 2.17 -7.26
CA PRO A 143 19.73 1.18 -6.50
C PRO A 143 20.99 1.79 -5.85
N ASP A 144 21.37 3.01 -6.26
CA ASP A 144 22.73 3.54 -6.07
C ASP A 144 22.81 4.67 -5.03
N LYS A 145 21.73 4.90 -4.29
CA LYS A 145 21.71 5.82 -3.15
C LYS A 145 21.49 4.99 -1.90
N HIS A 146 22.57 4.79 -1.17
CA HIS A 146 22.60 4.13 0.13
C HIS A 146 21.43 4.58 1.03
N GLU A 147 20.89 3.57 1.72
CA GLU A 147 19.80 3.63 2.69
C GLU A 147 18.42 3.92 2.07
N ALA A 148 17.66 2.83 1.90
CA ALA A 148 16.21 2.93 1.95
C ALA A 148 15.85 3.78 3.18
N LEU A 149 15.19 4.92 2.96
CA LEU A 149 14.58 5.67 4.04
C LEU A 149 13.45 4.80 4.58
N TRP A 150 13.79 3.94 5.53
CA TRP A 150 12.87 3.20 6.36
C TRP A 150 12.19 4.22 7.27
N HIS A 151 10.97 4.60 6.94
CA HIS A 151 10.11 5.22 7.93
C HIS A 151 9.45 4.08 8.70
N GLU A 152 10.03 3.74 9.86
CA GLU A 152 9.23 3.09 10.91
C GLU A 152 8.10 4.05 11.25
N VAL A 153 6.87 3.57 11.08
CA VAL A 153 5.69 4.31 11.50
C VAL A 153 5.54 4.00 12.99
N ASP A 154 6.09 4.86 13.84
CA ASP A 154 5.88 4.82 15.31
C ASP A 154 4.41 5.07 15.69
#